data_AF-A0AA90V296-F1
#
_entry.id   AF-A0AA90V296-F1
#
_cell.length_a   1.000
_cell.length_b   1.000
_cell.length_c   1.000
_cell.angle_alpha   90.00
_cell.angle_beta   90.00
_cell.angle_gamma   90.00
#
_symmetry.space_group_name_H-M   'P 1'
#
loop_
_entity.id
_entity.type
_entity.pdbx_description
1 polymer ?
#
loop_
_entity_poly.entity_id
_entity_poly.type
_entity_poly.pdbx_seq_one_letter_code
_entity_poly.pdbx_strand_id
1 'polypeptide(L)'
;VAINPYRKGNKGKVFSYNIDTYDKVIGSEEIKKMIQQIRGELPIDGVDLNDAQAVKKAQERLKSELPFFCPHYGMFKNNVRRQENALPESFLFQTIIDVDDKEYVEKAIEKARELNCSSGIWNGSLLHLCYSARKKLHIGIRMPIGMTIEETQKAYCEALGVPYDESCITPERMIFLTDKDSEIYRSIMWCAVLPESEIQARRKAFLDRGLTVDGRGDAKVNSLQFTVNSNSNDKVQNNRLSGNHGDYAAPAGTAVQPAQSGNSNHADDSHLGNPGGNYGTGELGEASEKNLIAFDLFVQSAGLEGMAIDTVGSRHSSLLAIMSAGASRVMSEEELMKVVRTKMPSYYQEPDCHQLIHDFYAKYADNCKPMSRDVIRVNALAEKQASQQVNSLQLKVERADGNHTVQSSMFQVQSTEEDYPDPPAMPEKLPKLVELLISRTPEIYKPAVAHAIFPPLATHLWQTSFRYIDNVVHE
;
A
#
# COMPACT_ATOMS: atom_id res chain seq x y z
N VAL A 1 -9.26 -19.51 -9.53
CA VAL A 1 -8.38 -18.39 -9.95
C VAL A 1 -9.23 -17.13 -10.07
N ALA A 2 -8.77 -16.00 -9.54
CA ALA A 2 -9.43 -14.72 -9.75
C ALA A 2 -9.07 -14.19 -11.14
N ILE A 3 -10.00 -14.29 -12.10
CA ILE A 3 -9.81 -13.91 -13.50
C ILE A 3 -10.96 -13.01 -13.98
N ASN A 4 -10.64 -12.04 -14.83
CA ASN A 4 -11.60 -11.31 -15.65
C ASN A 4 -11.33 -11.70 -17.12
N PRO A 5 -12.13 -12.64 -17.68
CA PRO A 5 -11.88 -13.20 -19.01
C PRO A 5 -12.28 -12.26 -20.15
N TYR A 6 -12.92 -11.13 -19.86
CA TYR A 6 -13.57 -10.29 -20.86
C TYR A 6 -12.62 -9.22 -21.42
N ARG A 7 -12.53 -9.13 -22.75
CA ARG A 7 -12.01 -7.93 -23.42
C ARG A 7 -12.76 -6.69 -22.96
N LYS A 8 -12.05 -5.59 -22.74
CA LYS A 8 -12.59 -4.33 -22.18
C LYS A 8 -13.25 -4.51 -20.80
N GLY A 9 -12.96 -5.61 -20.09
CA GLY A 9 -13.52 -5.92 -18.79
C GLY A 9 -13.22 -4.84 -17.74
N ASN A 10 -14.18 -4.58 -16.85
CA ASN A 10 -14.02 -3.62 -15.77
C ASN A 10 -12.86 -4.05 -14.85
N LYS A 11 -11.79 -3.26 -14.81
CA LYS A 11 -10.56 -3.54 -14.05
C LYS A 11 -10.75 -3.57 -12.53
N GLY A 12 -11.86 -3.08 -12.01
CA GLY A 12 -12.27 -3.23 -10.61
C GLY A 12 -13.06 -4.51 -10.31
N LYS A 13 -13.42 -5.31 -11.34
CA LYS A 13 -14.15 -6.57 -11.20
C LYS A 13 -13.29 -7.76 -11.60
N VAL A 14 -13.37 -8.84 -10.81
CA VAL A 14 -12.66 -10.10 -11.02
C VAL A 14 -13.49 -11.24 -10.41
N PHE A 15 -13.53 -12.39 -11.06
CA PHE A 15 -14.43 -13.49 -10.69
C PHE A 15 -13.62 -14.75 -10.38
N SER A 16 -14.11 -15.60 -9.47
CA SER A 16 -13.52 -16.92 -9.25
C SER A 16 -13.98 -17.89 -10.33
N TYR A 17 -13.03 -18.40 -11.12
CA TYR A 17 -13.26 -19.47 -12.09
C TYR A 17 -12.21 -20.58 -11.96
N ASN A 18 -12.52 -21.75 -12.51
CA ASN A 18 -11.58 -22.86 -12.68
C ASN A 18 -10.49 -22.52 -13.71
N ILE A 19 -9.39 -23.26 -13.70
CA ILE A 19 -8.23 -23.00 -14.57
C ILE A 19 -8.54 -23.21 -16.06
N ASP A 20 -9.55 -24.01 -16.40
CA ASP A 20 -10.04 -24.18 -17.78
C ASP A 20 -10.50 -22.85 -18.42
N THR A 21 -10.94 -21.88 -17.61
CA THR A 21 -11.33 -20.54 -18.06
C THR A 21 -10.12 -19.70 -18.44
N TYR A 22 -8.97 -19.91 -17.80
CA TYR A 22 -7.68 -19.34 -18.23
C TYR A 22 -7.28 -19.93 -19.59
N ASP A 23 -7.33 -21.26 -19.72
CA ASP A 23 -6.96 -21.96 -20.96
C ASP A 23 -7.85 -21.58 -22.16
N LYS A 24 -9.16 -21.42 -21.94
CA LYS A 24 -10.11 -20.93 -22.96
C LYS A 24 -9.80 -19.49 -23.42
N VAL A 25 -9.29 -18.63 -22.54
CA VAL A 25 -8.96 -17.23 -22.88
C VAL A 25 -7.64 -17.16 -23.67
N ILE A 26 -6.57 -17.82 -23.19
CA ILE A 26 -5.28 -17.79 -23.90
C ILE A 26 -5.34 -18.54 -25.24
N GLY A 27 -6.25 -19.51 -25.37
CA GLY A 27 -6.53 -20.24 -26.61
C GLY A 27 -7.45 -19.52 -27.60
N SER A 28 -7.90 -18.28 -27.34
CA SER A 28 -8.68 -17.51 -28.32
C SER A 28 -7.78 -16.87 -29.38
N GLU A 29 -8.11 -17.14 -30.65
CA GLU A 29 -7.53 -16.47 -31.83
C GLU A 29 -7.71 -14.94 -31.78
N GLU A 30 -8.71 -14.44 -31.06
CA GLU A 30 -8.95 -13.00 -30.88
C GLU A 30 -7.89 -12.37 -29.97
N ILE A 31 -7.49 -13.10 -28.92
CA ILE A 31 -6.39 -12.72 -28.03
C ILE A 31 -5.07 -12.85 -28.76
N LYS A 32 -4.87 -13.92 -29.56
CA LYS A 32 -3.71 -14.09 -30.43
C LYS A 32 -3.53 -12.92 -31.40
N LYS A 33 -4.57 -12.54 -32.17
CA LYS A 33 -4.56 -11.35 -33.03
C LYS A 33 -4.24 -10.08 -32.23
N MET A 34 -4.83 -9.88 -31.05
CA MET A 34 -4.53 -8.72 -30.21
C MET A 34 -3.07 -8.66 -29.77
N ILE A 35 -2.48 -9.77 -29.32
CA ILE A 35 -1.09 -9.79 -28.85
C ILE A 35 -0.13 -9.52 -30.01
N GLN A 36 -0.37 -10.11 -31.18
CA GLN A 36 0.37 -9.80 -32.40
C GLN A 36 0.27 -8.32 -32.79
N GLN A 37 -0.93 -7.72 -32.72
CA GLN A 37 -1.14 -6.29 -32.95
C GLN A 37 -0.41 -5.39 -31.93
N ILE A 38 -0.42 -5.75 -30.63
CA ILE A 38 0.31 -5.02 -29.57
C ILE A 38 1.83 -5.13 -29.75
N ARG A 39 2.32 -6.24 -30.33
CA ARG A 39 3.73 -6.48 -30.66
C ARG A 39 4.19 -5.83 -31.97
N GLY A 40 3.27 -5.36 -32.81
CA GLY A 40 3.57 -4.85 -34.16
C GLY A 40 3.76 -5.94 -35.22
N GLU A 41 3.38 -7.18 -34.90
CA GLU A 41 3.46 -8.36 -35.78
C GLU A 41 2.26 -8.43 -36.75
N LEU A 42 1.17 -7.71 -36.44
CA LEU A 42 0.04 -7.47 -37.33
C LEU A 42 -0.37 -5.99 -37.32
N PRO A 43 -0.88 -5.45 -38.44
CA PRO A 43 -1.39 -4.08 -38.49
C PRO A 43 -2.65 -3.91 -37.63
N ILE A 44 -2.89 -2.68 -37.16
CA ILE A 44 -4.11 -2.34 -36.41
C ILE A 44 -5.11 -1.70 -37.36
N ASP A 45 -6.29 -2.31 -37.45
CA ASP A 45 -7.37 -1.89 -38.34
C ASP A 45 -7.77 -0.42 -38.08
N GLY A 46 -7.64 0.44 -39.09
CA GLY A 46 -7.94 1.88 -39.01
C GLY A 46 -6.83 2.77 -38.43
N VAL A 47 -5.57 2.33 -38.44
CA VAL A 47 -4.40 3.11 -38.00
C VAL A 47 -3.38 3.21 -39.13
N ASP A 48 -2.87 4.41 -39.42
CA ASP A 48 -1.75 4.59 -40.35
C ASP A 48 -0.47 4.03 -39.72
N LEU A 49 0.21 3.12 -40.42
CA LEU A 49 1.45 2.50 -39.98
C LEU A 49 2.65 3.45 -40.04
N ASN A 50 2.54 4.56 -40.80
CA ASN A 50 3.57 5.59 -40.88
C ASN A 50 3.53 6.56 -39.68
N ASP A 51 2.38 6.71 -39.02
CA ASP A 51 2.25 7.49 -37.79
C ASP A 51 2.60 6.63 -36.57
N ALA A 52 3.88 6.66 -36.19
CA ALA A 52 4.40 5.96 -35.01
C ALA A 52 3.69 6.38 -33.69
N GLN A 53 3.14 7.59 -33.60
CA GLN A 53 2.41 8.06 -32.42
C GLN A 53 1.00 7.47 -32.37
N ALA A 54 0.29 7.41 -33.51
CA ALA A 54 -0.99 6.72 -33.62
C ALA A 54 -0.84 5.20 -33.39
N VAL A 55 0.19 4.56 -33.96
CA VAL A 55 0.49 3.13 -33.72
C VAL A 55 0.72 2.88 -32.22
N LYS A 56 1.60 3.65 -31.56
CA LYS A 56 1.86 3.50 -30.12
C LYS A 56 0.58 3.67 -29.29
N LYS A 57 -0.21 4.71 -29.56
CA LYS A 57 -1.49 4.99 -28.88
C LYS A 57 -2.51 3.86 -29.08
N ALA A 58 -2.55 3.26 -30.28
CA ALA A 58 -3.42 2.15 -30.59
C ALA A 58 -2.99 0.84 -29.90
N GLN A 59 -1.68 0.55 -29.85
CA GLN A 59 -1.12 -0.57 -29.08
C GLN A 59 -1.37 -0.43 -27.58
N GLU A 60 -1.27 0.79 -27.04
CA GLU A 60 -1.56 1.10 -25.64
C GLU A 60 -3.04 0.94 -25.31
N ARG A 61 -3.94 1.39 -26.21
CA ARG A 61 -5.37 1.06 -26.15
C ARG A 61 -5.58 -0.45 -26.11
N LEU A 62 -5.06 -1.20 -27.09
CA LEU A 62 -5.24 -2.66 -27.17
C LEU A 62 -4.71 -3.40 -25.93
N LYS A 63 -3.51 -3.08 -25.42
CA LYS A 63 -3.00 -3.65 -24.15
C LYS A 63 -3.98 -3.36 -23.00
N SER A 64 -4.56 -2.16 -22.96
CA SER A 64 -5.51 -1.78 -21.92
C SER A 64 -6.86 -2.52 -21.99
N GLU A 65 -7.20 -3.13 -23.13
CA GLU A 65 -8.40 -3.94 -23.34
C GLU A 65 -8.24 -5.43 -22.99
N LEU A 66 -7.02 -5.91 -22.75
CA LEU A 66 -6.76 -7.34 -22.54
C LEU A 66 -7.46 -7.89 -21.28
N PRO A 67 -7.94 -9.15 -21.30
CA PRO A 67 -8.28 -9.92 -20.11
C PRO A 67 -7.12 -9.99 -19.11
N PHE A 68 -7.42 -10.24 -17.84
CA PHE A 68 -6.40 -10.28 -16.77
C PHE A 68 -6.77 -11.26 -15.65
N PHE A 69 -5.78 -11.64 -14.84
CA PHE A 69 -5.97 -12.42 -13.61
C PHE A 69 -5.16 -11.81 -12.46
N CYS A 70 -5.54 -12.13 -11.22
CA CYS A 70 -4.75 -11.82 -10.03
C CYS A 70 -3.93 -13.06 -9.65
N PRO A 71 -2.59 -12.98 -9.51
CA PRO A 71 -1.75 -14.16 -9.30
C PRO A 71 -1.71 -14.63 -7.83
N HIS A 72 -1.99 -13.72 -6.89
CA HIS A 72 -1.85 -13.92 -5.45
C HIS A 72 -3.09 -14.56 -4.80
N TYR A 73 -4.30 -14.29 -5.30
CA TYR A 73 -5.55 -14.70 -4.68
C TYR A 73 -6.49 -15.40 -5.66
N GLY A 74 -7.12 -16.48 -5.22
CA GLY A 74 -8.12 -17.23 -5.96
C GLY A 74 -9.49 -16.54 -6.00
N MET A 75 -9.81 -15.71 -5.01
CA MET A 75 -11.14 -15.11 -4.82
C MET A 75 -11.09 -13.70 -4.22
N PHE A 76 -12.09 -12.87 -4.55
CA PHE A 76 -12.31 -11.56 -3.95
C PHE A 76 -13.77 -11.39 -3.53
N LYS A 77 -14.01 -10.80 -2.35
CA LYS A 77 -15.35 -10.47 -1.84
C LYS A 77 -16.10 -9.59 -2.85
N ASN A 78 -17.38 -9.90 -3.06
CA ASN A 78 -18.28 -9.21 -4.00
C ASN A 78 -17.76 -9.12 -5.46
N ASN A 79 -16.82 -10.00 -5.84
CA ASN A 79 -16.08 -9.96 -7.11
C ASN A 79 -15.35 -8.61 -7.36
N VAL A 80 -14.92 -7.90 -6.30
CA VAL A 80 -14.25 -6.59 -6.38
C VAL A 80 -12.74 -6.73 -6.18
N ARG A 81 -11.94 -6.38 -7.20
CA ARG A 81 -10.47 -6.40 -7.13
C ARG A 81 -9.95 -5.21 -6.31
N ARG A 82 -9.79 -5.40 -5.00
CA ARG A 82 -9.18 -4.47 -4.02
C ARG A 82 -8.54 -5.23 -2.85
N GLN A 83 -7.52 -4.66 -2.21
CA GLN A 83 -6.83 -5.21 -1.04
C GLN A 83 -7.77 -5.59 0.12
N GLU A 84 -8.76 -4.74 0.40
CA GLU A 84 -9.81 -4.92 1.44
C GLU A 84 -10.75 -6.10 1.16
N ASN A 85 -10.85 -6.54 -0.10
CA ASN A 85 -11.74 -7.60 -0.55
C ASN A 85 -10.98 -8.90 -0.90
N ALA A 86 -9.64 -8.91 -0.85
CA ALA A 86 -8.83 -10.10 -1.06
C ALA A 86 -9.05 -11.10 0.09
N LEU A 87 -9.60 -12.28 -0.22
CA LEU A 87 -9.99 -13.28 0.77
C LEU A 87 -8.77 -14.12 1.21
N PRO A 88 -8.30 -14.04 2.47
CA PRO A 88 -7.09 -14.74 2.93
C PRO A 88 -7.14 -16.25 2.70
N GLU A 89 -8.31 -16.85 2.88
CA GLU A 89 -8.57 -18.27 2.64
C GLU A 89 -8.27 -18.73 1.20
N SER A 90 -8.33 -17.81 0.24
CA SER A 90 -8.06 -18.06 -1.17
C SER A 90 -6.63 -17.70 -1.60
N PHE A 91 -5.74 -17.34 -0.67
CA PHE A 91 -4.36 -17.01 -0.98
C PHE A 91 -3.63 -18.20 -1.61
N LEU A 92 -3.01 -17.99 -2.76
CA LEU A 92 -2.52 -19.06 -3.61
C LEU A 92 -1.08 -19.52 -3.27
N PHE A 93 -0.40 -18.88 -2.31
CA PHE A 93 1.00 -19.12 -1.94
C PHE A 93 1.96 -19.17 -3.14
N GLN A 94 1.72 -18.31 -4.13
CA GLN A 94 2.51 -18.13 -5.34
C GLN A 94 2.55 -16.64 -5.69
N THR A 95 3.57 -16.21 -6.43
CA THR A 95 3.69 -14.84 -6.92
C THR A 95 4.24 -14.82 -8.35
N ILE A 96 4.29 -13.63 -8.97
CA ILE A 96 4.86 -13.42 -10.30
C ILE A 96 5.94 -12.34 -10.22
N ILE A 97 7.11 -12.65 -10.77
CA ILE A 97 8.16 -11.68 -11.09
C ILE A 97 7.84 -11.07 -12.45
N ASP A 98 7.84 -9.74 -12.55
CA ASP A 98 7.68 -9.00 -13.81
C ASP A 98 9.08 -8.53 -14.24
N VAL A 99 9.72 -9.28 -15.15
CA VAL A 99 11.05 -8.93 -15.68
C VAL A 99 10.85 -7.88 -16.76
N ASP A 100 10.83 -6.62 -16.30
CA ASP A 100 10.27 -5.50 -17.07
C ASP A 100 11.24 -4.94 -18.15
N ASP A 101 12.47 -5.45 -18.24
CA ASP A 101 13.44 -5.11 -19.29
C ASP A 101 13.79 -6.34 -20.15
N LYS A 102 13.87 -6.13 -21.47
CA LYS A 102 14.07 -7.17 -22.49
C LYS A 102 15.47 -7.77 -22.45
N GLU A 103 16.49 -7.00 -22.08
CA GLU A 103 17.87 -7.47 -22.06
C GLU A 103 18.08 -8.61 -21.04
N TYR A 104 17.24 -8.65 -19.99
CA TYR A 104 17.28 -9.69 -18.97
C TYR A 104 16.42 -10.93 -19.28
N VAL A 105 15.57 -10.91 -20.32
CA VAL A 105 14.51 -11.92 -20.49
C VAL A 105 15.07 -13.34 -20.70
N GLU A 106 15.98 -13.55 -21.65
CA GLU A 106 16.51 -14.90 -21.93
C GLU A 106 17.37 -15.41 -20.76
N LYS A 107 18.25 -14.55 -20.21
CA LYS A 107 19.02 -14.83 -18.98
C LYS A 107 18.12 -15.22 -17.81
N ALA A 108 16.96 -14.57 -17.65
CA ALA A 108 16.00 -14.87 -16.59
C ALA A 108 15.23 -16.18 -16.84
N ILE A 109 14.95 -16.54 -18.10
CA ILE A 109 14.39 -17.87 -18.46
C ILE A 109 15.38 -18.98 -18.11
N GLU A 110 16.66 -18.80 -18.41
CA GLU A 110 17.73 -19.76 -18.07
C GLU A 110 17.90 -19.87 -16.55
N LYS A 111 18.17 -18.74 -15.87
CA LYS A 111 18.29 -18.68 -14.40
C LYS A 111 17.08 -19.28 -13.67
N ALA A 112 15.85 -19.02 -14.13
CA ALA A 112 14.65 -19.58 -13.48
C ALA A 112 14.61 -21.11 -13.56
N ARG A 113 15.11 -21.71 -14.65
CA ARG A 113 15.24 -23.18 -14.82
C ARG A 113 16.37 -23.73 -13.95
N GLU A 114 17.51 -23.03 -13.86
CA GLU A 114 18.61 -23.41 -12.97
C GLU A 114 18.18 -23.39 -11.49
N LEU A 115 17.55 -22.31 -11.03
CA LEU A 115 17.06 -22.17 -9.66
C LEU A 115 16.04 -23.28 -9.31
N ASN A 116 15.13 -23.59 -10.23
CA ASN A 116 14.15 -24.68 -10.07
C ASN A 116 14.80 -26.07 -9.92
N CYS A 117 15.98 -26.29 -10.51
CA CYS A 117 16.74 -27.54 -10.42
C CYS A 117 17.86 -27.50 -9.36
N SER A 118 18.06 -26.36 -8.68
CA SER A 118 19.11 -26.17 -7.67
C SER A 118 18.84 -26.95 -6.38
N SER A 119 19.85 -27.10 -5.52
CA SER A 119 19.67 -27.63 -4.16
C SER A 119 19.23 -26.56 -3.13
N GLY A 120 18.82 -25.37 -3.58
CA GLY A 120 18.43 -24.24 -2.72
C GLY A 120 16.93 -24.18 -2.42
N ILE A 121 16.50 -23.11 -1.74
CA ILE A 121 15.08 -22.84 -1.39
C ILE A 121 14.14 -22.69 -2.60
N TRP A 122 14.71 -22.65 -3.82
CA TRP A 122 14.01 -22.51 -5.09
C TRP A 122 13.81 -23.84 -5.83
N ASN A 123 14.25 -24.97 -5.28
CA ASN A 123 14.00 -26.30 -5.87
C ASN A 123 12.49 -26.52 -6.08
N GLY A 124 12.10 -26.87 -7.31
CA GLY A 124 10.70 -27.08 -7.69
C GLY A 124 9.80 -25.84 -7.59
N SER A 125 10.35 -24.63 -7.41
CA SER A 125 9.53 -23.43 -7.19
C SER A 125 8.94 -22.84 -8.48
N LEU A 126 9.43 -23.20 -9.67
CA LEU A 126 8.96 -22.61 -10.92
C LEU A 126 7.60 -23.21 -11.33
N LEU A 127 6.60 -22.33 -11.48
CA LEU A 127 5.24 -22.71 -11.89
C LEU A 127 4.88 -22.25 -13.29
N HIS A 128 5.39 -21.11 -13.76
CA HIS A 128 5.02 -20.50 -15.03
C HIS A 128 6.14 -19.66 -15.63
N LEU A 129 6.32 -19.72 -16.95
CA LEU A 129 7.10 -18.76 -17.74
C LEU A 129 6.25 -18.31 -18.93
N CYS A 130 6.06 -17.00 -19.09
CA CYS A 130 5.21 -16.48 -20.15
C CYS A 130 5.67 -15.09 -20.62
N TYR A 131 5.77 -14.90 -21.94
CA TYR A 131 6.03 -13.59 -22.53
C TYR A 131 4.82 -12.66 -22.36
N SER A 132 5.04 -11.47 -21.83
CA SER A 132 4.02 -10.43 -21.71
C SER A 132 3.60 -9.89 -23.08
N ALA A 133 2.51 -9.12 -23.10
CA ALA A 133 1.99 -8.51 -24.32
C ALA A 133 3.00 -7.61 -25.08
N ARG A 134 4.10 -7.16 -24.44
CA ARG A 134 5.18 -6.36 -25.07
C ARG A 134 6.49 -7.14 -25.32
N LYS A 135 6.47 -8.48 -25.19
CA LYS A 135 7.67 -9.34 -25.12
C LYS A 135 8.64 -8.94 -23.99
N LYS A 136 8.09 -8.65 -22.82
CA LYS A 136 8.78 -8.74 -21.52
C LYS A 136 8.47 -10.13 -20.93
N LEU A 137 8.91 -10.49 -19.73
CA LEU A 137 8.70 -11.83 -19.16
C LEU A 137 8.01 -11.81 -17.80
N HIS A 138 6.98 -12.64 -17.64
CA HIS A 138 6.41 -12.98 -16.35
C HIS A 138 6.95 -14.35 -15.88
N ILE A 139 7.43 -14.45 -14.64
CA ILE A 139 7.90 -15.70 -14.03
C ILE A 139 7.02 -16.01 -12.81
N GLY A 140 6.14 -17.01 -12.92
CA GLY A 140 5.28 -17.45 -11.82
C GLY A 140 5.98 -18.48 -10.95
N ILE A 141 6.05 -18.23 -9.64
CA ILE A 141 6.76 -19.08 -8.67
C ILE A 141 5.93 -19.41 -7.43
N ARG A 142 6.13 -20.62 -6.90
CA ARG A 142 5.70 -21.09 -5.59
C ARG A 142 6.52 -20.35 -4.53
N MET A 143 5.86 -19.69 -3.58
CA MET A 143 6.55 -19.00 -2.50
C MET A 143 7.17 -20.02 -1.54
N PRO A 144 8.39 -19.79 -1.00
CA PRO A 144 8.92 -20.60 0.12
C PRO A 144 8.02 -20.50 1.35
N ILE A 145 8.12 -21.46 2.26
CA ILE A 145 7.27 -21.51 3.47
C ILE A 145 7.65 -20.34 4.40
N GLY A 146 6.66 -19.52 4.76
CA GLY A 146 6.80 -18.40 5.70
C GLY A 146 7.35 -17.10 5.12
N MET A 147 7.75 -17.04 3.84
CA MET A 147 8.17 -15.81 3.17
C MET A 147 6.97 -15.03 2.62
N THR A 148 6.97 -13.69 2.78
CA THR A 148 5.93 -12.81 2.21
C THR A 148 6.08 -12.68 0.69
N ILE A 149 5.12 -12.02 0.04
CA ILE A 149 5.18 -11.73 -1.41
C ILE A 149 6.45 -10.91 -1.72
N GLU A 150 6.66 -9.81 -0.98
CA GLU A 150 7.82 -8.92 -1.13
C GLU A 150 9.16 -9.65 -0.91
N GLU A 151 9.28 -10.38 0.20
CA GLU A 151 10.49 -11.15 0.51
C GLU A 151 10.80 -12.17 -0.60
N THR A 152 9.76 -12.84 -1.11
CA THR A 152 9.89 -13.81 -2.20
C THR A 152 10.32 -13.14 -3.50
N GLN A 153 9.67 -12.05 -3.90
CA GLN A 153 10.00 -11.34 -5.14
C GLN A 153 11.42 -10.78 -5.10
N LYS A 154 11.79 -10.10 -4.00
CA LYS A 154 13.11 -9.49 -3.81
C LYS A 154 14.24 -10.52 -3.85
N ALA A 155 14.12 -11.60 -3.07
CA ALA A 155 15.14 -12.67 -3.04
C ALA A 155 15.23 -13.45 -4.36
N TYR A 156 14.14 -13.58 -5.11
CA TYR A 156 14.16 -14.23 -6.42
C TYR A 156 14.76 -13.32 -7.50
N CYS A 157 14.46 -12.01 -7.51
CA CYS A 157 15.11 -11.03 -8.38
C CYS A 157 16.63 -11.00 -8.18
N GLU A 158 17.09 -11.04 -6.91
CA GLU A 158 18.51 -11.16 -6.56
C GLU A 158 19.12 -12.45 -7.10
N ALA A 159 18.47 -13.61 -6.89
CA ALA A 159 18.95 -14.89 -7.39
C ALA A 159 19.00 -14.99 -8.94
N LEU A 160 18.02 -14.41 -9.64
CA LEU A 160 18.07 -14.23 -11.09
C LEU A 160 19.19 -13.26 -11.52
N GLY A 161 19.46 -12.23 -10.72
CA GLY A 161 20.32 -11.11 -11.10
C GLY A 161 19.62 -10.20 -12.11
N VAL A 162 18.41 -9.75 -11.73
CA VAL A 162 17.55 -8.77 -12.45
C VAL A 162 17.07 -7.70 -11.46
N PRO A 163 16.67 -6.50 -11.92
CA PRO A 163 16.05 -5.50 -11.04
C PRO A 163 14.78 -6.02 -10.33
N TYR A 164 14.52 -5.49 -9.14
CA TYR A 164 13.28 -5.74 -8.38
C TYR A 164 12.28 -4.60 -8.62
N ASP A 165 10.99 -4.93 -8.80
CA ASP A 165 9.89 -3.98 -8.98
C ASP A 165 8.93 -4.02 -7.77
N GLU A 166 8.97 -2.96 -6.97
CA GLU A 166 8.08 -2.75 -5.81
C GLU A 166 6.59 -2.64 -6.20
N SER A 167 6.26 -2.35 -7.48
CA SER A 167 4.87 -2.25 -7.95
C SER A 167 4.14 -3.60 -8.03
N CYS A 168 4.86 -4.72 -7.86
CA CYS A 168 4.34 -6.08 -8.05
C CYS A 168 3.77 -6.78 -6.80
N ILE A 169 3.91 -6.21 -5.59
CA ILE A 169 3.66 -6.95 -4.34
C ILE A 169 2.20 -6.97 -3.85
N THR A 170 1.31 -6.10 -4.36
CA THR A 170 0.00 -5.90 -3.71
C THR A 170 -0.99 -7.07 -3.92
N PRO A 171 -1.90 -7.33 -2.96
CA PRO A 171 -2.93 -8.37 -3.09
C PRO A 171 -3.79 -8.27 -4.35
N GLU A 172 -4.08 -7.05 -4.78
CA GLU A 172 -4.89 -6.77 -5.97
C GLU A 172 -4.08 -6.62 -7.27
N ARG A 173 -2.74 -6.86 -7.28
CA ARG A 173 -1.92 -6.89 -8.50
C ARG A 173 -2.60 -7.78 -9.55
N MET A 174 -2.66 -7.27 -10.79
CA MET A 174 -3.23 -7.98 -11.93
C MET A 174 -2.17 -8.14 -13.03
N ILE A 175 -2.18 -9.30 -13.69
CA ILE A 175 -1.35 -9.58 -14.85
C ILE A 175 -2.25 -9.79 -16.06
N PHE A 176 -1.94 -9.09 -17.15
CA PHE A 176 -2.67 -9.24 -18.41
C PHE A 176 -2.40 -10.60 -19.04
N LEU A 177 -3.46 -11.23 -19.53
CA LEU A 177 -3.39 -12.49 -20.24
C LEU A 177 -2.87 -12.28 -21.66
N THR A 178 -2.07 -13.23 -22.11
CA THR A 178 -1.54 -13.34 -23.47
C THR A 178 -2.04 -14.60 -24.13
N ASP A 179 -1.70 -14.80 -25.39
CA ASP A 179 -2.04 -15.98 -26.19
C ASP A 179 -1.24 -17.22 -25.76
N LYS A 180 -1.72 -18.40 -26.17
CA LYS A 180 -1.09 -19.68 -25.82
C LYS A 180 0.36 -19.81 -26.31
N ASP A 181 0.71 -19.23 -27.46
CA ASP A 181 2.06 -19.34 -28.03
C ASP A 181 3.08 -18.47 -27.25
N SER A 182 2.60 -17.56 -26.39
CA SER A 182 3.43 -16.81 -25.45
C SER A 182 3.79 -17.59 -24.17
N GLU A 183 3.23 -18.79 -23.94
CA GLU A 183 3.53 -19.61 -22.76
C GLU A 183 4.74 -20.53 -23.00
N ILE A 184 5.84 -20.25 -22.31
CA ILE A 184 7.15 -20.93 -22.45
C ILE A 184 7.22 -22.19 -21.58
N TYR A 185 6.57 -22.16 -20.41
CA TYR A 185 6.50 -23.27 -19.46
C TYR A 185 5.29 -23.13 -18.55
N ARG A 186 4.67 -24.26 -18.18
CA ARG A 186 3.68 -24.34 -17.09
C ARG A 186 3.83 -25.64 -16.32
N SER A 187 3.89 -25.55 -14.99
CA SER A 187 3.79 -26.69 -14.07
C SER A 187 2.33 -27.10 -13.89
N ILE A 188 2.08 -28.39 -13.64
CA ILE A 188 0.75 -28.89 -13.20
C ILE A 188 0.31 -28.25 -11.87
N MET A 189 1.24 -27.70 -11.08
CA MET A 189 0.96 -27.00 -9.83
C MET A 189 0.67 -25.49 -10.01
N TRP A 190 0.61 -24.98 -11.25
CA TRP A 190 0.30 -23.58 -11.52
C TRP A 190 -1.14 -23.24 -11.15
N CYS A 191 -1.34 -22.27 -10.26
CA CYS A 191 -2.65 -21.92 -9.70
C CYS A 191 -3.39 -23.10 -9.01
N ALA A 192 -2.71 -24.21 -8.75
CA ALA A 192 -3.29 -25.38 -8.10
C ALA A 192 -3.50 -25.13 -6.60
N VAL A 193 -4.59 -25.69 -6.06
CA VAL A 193 -4.83 -25.72 -4.61
C VAL A 193 -3.86 -26.73 -4.00
N LEU A 194 -3.13 -26.30 -2.96
CA LEU A 194 -2.19 -27.14 -2.24
C LEU A 194 -2.93 -28.12 -1.29
N PRO A 195 -2.31 -29.23 -0.86
CA PRO A 195 -2.88 -30.08 0.19
C PRO A 195 -3.13 -29.28 1.48
N GLU A 196 -4.22 -29.58 2.18
CA GLU A 196 -4.63 -28.85 3.39
C GLU A 196 -3.54 -28.83 4.48
N SER A 197 -2.78 -29.91 4.63
CA SER A 197 -1.64 -29.97 5.55
C SER A 197 -0.49 -29.00 5.18
N GLU A 198 -0.26 -28.76 3.89
CA GLU A 198 0.72 -27.77 3.42
C GLU A 198 0.19 -26.34 3.59
N ILE A 199 -1.11 -26.12 3.33
CA ILE A 199 -1.79 -24.85 3.59
C ILE A 199 -1.66 -24.50 5.09
N GLN A 200 -1.98 -25.42 5.99
CA GLN A 200 -1.87 -25.22 7.43
C GLN A 200 -0.43 -24.93 7.87
N ALA A 201 0.56 -25.68 7.35
CA ALA A 201 1.98 -25.43 7.64
C ALA A 201 2.42 -24.02 7.20
N ARG A 202 2.01 -23.58 6.01
CA ARG A 202 2.31 -22.24 5.47
C ARG A 202 1.64 -21.13 6.26
N ARG A 203 0.36 -21.29 6.62
CA ARG A 203 -0.37 -20.33 7.47
C ARG A 203 0.25 -20.24 8.85
N LYS A 204 0.65 -21.37 9.46
CA LYS A 204 1.34 -21.39 10.75
C LYS A 204 2.66 -20.62 10.67
N ALA A 205 3.46 -20.84 9.62
CA ALA A 205 4.73 -20.12 9.43
C ALA A 205 4.56 -18.58 9.30
N PHE A 206 3.41 -18.09 8.82
CA PHE A 206 3.07 -16.67 8.89
C PHE A 206 2.62 -16.23 10.30
N LEU A 207 1.72 -16.98 10.93
CA LEU A 207 1.22 -16.68 12.29
C LEU A 207 2.33 -16.68 13.34
N ASP A 208 3.32 -17.58 13.22
CA ASP A 208 4.51 -17.64 14.07
C ASP A 208 5.38 -16.38 13.98
N ARG A 209 5.31 -15.64 12.85
CA ARG A 209 5.96 -14.34 12.63
C ARG A 209 5.10 -13.14 13.07
N GLY A 210 3.86 -13.37 13.49
CA GLY A 210 2.87 -12.33 13.79
C GLY A 210 2.11 -11.80 12.56
N LEU A 211 2.25 -12.44 11.40
CA LEU A 211 1.55 -12.07 10.17
C LEU A 211 0.16 -12.72 10.08
N THR A 212 -0.71 -12.21 9.21
CA THR A 212 -1.98 -12.88 8.85
C THR A 212 -1.74 -14.21 8.14
N VAL A 213 -2.78 -15.05 8.03
CA VAL A 213 -2.74 -16.33 7.30
C VAL A 213 -2.37 -16.22 5.81
N ASP A 214 -2.43 -15.01 5.25
CA ASP A 214 -1.99 -14.66 3.89
C ASP A 214 -0.76 -13.75 3.84
N GLY A 215 0.03 -13.71 4.92
CA GLY A 215 1.37 -13.09 4.95
C GLY A 215 1.37 -11.56 4.98
N ARG A 216 0.29 -10.92 5.44
CA ARG A 216 0.15 -9.46 5.57
C ARG A 216 0.37 -8.98 7.02
N GLY A 217 0.69 -7.70 7.15
CA GLY A 217 0.97 -7.04 8.44
C GLY A 217 2.46 -6.89 8.72
N ASP A 218 2.79 -6.23 9.82
CA ASP A 218 4.17 -6.01 10.23
C ASP A 218 4.74 -7.27 10.89
N ALA A 219 5.69 -7.93 10.23
CA ALA A 219 6.37 -9.07 10.83
C ALA A 219 7.10 -8.63 12.10
N LYS A 220 6.95 -9.38 13.20
CA LYS A 220 7.79 -9.17 14.39
C LYS A 220 9.24 -9.36 13.99
N VAL A 221 10.12 -8.44 14.40
CA VAL A 221 11.52 -8.36 13.96
C VAL A 221 12.40 -9.44 14.63
N ASN A 222 12.08 -10.69 14.34
CA ASN A 222 13.01 -11.82 14.45
C ASN A 222 13.65 -12.00 13.07
N SER A 223 14.89 -11.53 12.92
CA SER A 223 15.64 -11.57 11.68
C SER A 223 15.85 -13.01 11.20
N LEU A 224 15.15 -13.40 10.13
CA LEU A 224 15.40 -14.65 9.43
C LEU A 224 16.74 -14.57 8.70
N GLN A 225 17.82 -14.95 9.39
CA GLN A 225 19.10 -15.25 8.77
C GLN A 225 18.99 -16.53 7.92
N PHE A 226 18.37 -16.41 6.74
CA PHE A 226 18.52 -17.41 5.69
C PHE A 226 19.98 -17.39 5.21
N THR A 227 20.79 -18.31 5.72
CA THR A 227 22.15 -18.51 5.24
C THR A 227 22.11 -18.96 3.78
N VAL A 228 22.39 -18.02 2.86
CA VAL A 228 22.56 -18.29 1.43
C VAL A 228 23.86 -19.08 1.25
N ASN A 229 23.75 -20.40 1.42
CA ASN A 229 24.89 -21.30 1.54
C ASN A 229 25.55 -21.56 0.17
N SER A 230 26.30 -20.57 -0.32
CA SER A 230 27.12 -20.68 -1.52
C SER A 230 28.36 -21.53 -1.22
N ASN A 231 28.58 -22.58 -2.02
CA ASN A 231 29.70 -23.49 -1.81
C ASN A 231 31.05 -22.77 -1.92
N SER A 232 31.82 -22.76 -0.83
CA SER A 232 33.29 -22.69 -0.84
C SER A 232 33.84 -23.27 0.46
N ASN A 233 34.76 -24.23 0.34
CA ASN A 233 35.72 -24.43 1.41
C ASN A 233 36.67 -23.22 1.39
N ASP A 234 36.92 -22.58 2.53
CA ASP A 234 38.22 -22.83 3.18
C ASP A 234 38.28 -22.32 4.63
N LYS A 235 39.32 -22.75 5.34
CA LYS A 235 39.66 -22.24 6.68
C LYS A 235 40.51 -20.97 6.55
N VAL A 236 40.28 -19.97 7.39
CA VAL A 236 41.31 -19.26 8.18
C VAL A 236 40.63 -18.31 9.18
N GLN A 237 41.26 -18.11 10.34
CA GLN A 237 40.82 -17.17 11.37
C GLN A 237 41.41 -15.77 11.11
N ASN A 238 40.73 -14.70 11.53
CA ASN A 238 41.21 -13.78 12.57
C ASN A 238 40.37 -12.50 12.72
N ASN A 239 40.23 -12.02 13.96
CA ASN A 239 39.80 -10.66 14.28
C ASN A 239 40.97 -9.67 14.15
N ARG A 240 40.78 -8.52 13.48
CA ARG A 240 41.24 -7.21 14.01
C ARG A 240 40.70 -6.00 13.25
N LEU A 241 40.59 -4.89 13.99
CA LEU A 241 40.40 -3.52 13.53
C LEU A 241 41.73 -2.72 13.67
N SER A 242 41.76 -1.50 13.11
CA SER A 242 42.91 -0.57 13.00
C SER A 242 43.83 -0.84 11.79
N GLY A 243 44.31 0.15 11.02
CA GLY A 243 44.13 1.63 11.14
C GLY A 243 44.56 2.38 9.87
N ASN A 244 44.46 3.72 9.85
CA ASN A 244 44.48 4.57 8.64
C ASN A 244 45.87 5.09 8.18
N HIS A 245 45.87 5.60 6.93
CA HIS A 245 46.81 6.54 6.26
C HIS A 245 48.22 6.00 5.90
N GLY A 246 48.84 6.44 4.80
CA GLY A 246 48.41 7.36 3.72
C GLY A 246 49.12 7.01 2.40
N ASP A 247 48.57 7.28 1.21
CA ASP A 247 48.25 8.57 0.57
C ASP A 247 49.32 8.97 -0.48
N TYR A 248 48.93 9.08 -1.75
CA TYR A 248 49.60 9.89 -2.78
C TYR A 248 48.64 10.25 -3.94
N ALA A 249 48.19 11.53 -3.96
CA ALA A 249 47.88 12.40 -5.12
C ALA A 249 47.07 11.85 -6.34
N ALA A 250 45.94 12.39 -6.83
CA ALA A 250 45.20 13.68 -6.67
C ALA A 250 45.98 14.96 -7.10
N PRO A 251 45.33 16.12 -7.43
CA PRO A 251 43.90 16.46 -7.63
C PRO A 251 43.63 16.86 -9.13
N ALA A 252 42.77 17.79 -9.63
CA ALA A 252 41.76 18.76 -9.15
C ALA A 252 40.80 19.19 -10.32
N GLY A 253 39.67 19.86 -10.00
CA GLY A 253 38.81 20.64 -10.94
C GLY A 253 37.64 19.85 -11.57
N THR A 254 36.47 20.43 -11.89
CA THR A 254 36.03 21.85 -11.98
C THR A 254 34.52 21.90 -11.72
N ALA A 255 34.04 22.53 -10.64
CA ALA A 255 33.43 23.88 -10.55
C ALA A 255 31.98 24.02 -11.08
N VAL A 256 31.31 25.14 -10.73
CA VAL A 256 29.84 25.31 -10.71
C VAL A 256 29.43 26.69 -11.26
N GLN A 257 28.22 26.80 -11.85
CA GLN A 257 27.58 28.01 -12.42
C GLN A 257 28.21 28.51 -13.76
N PRO A 258 27.50 29.34 -14.59
CA PRO A 258 26.21 30.01 -14.37
C PRO A 258 25.11 29.67 -15.41
N ALA A 259 23.99 30.41 -15.34
CA ALA A 259 22.77 30.17 -16.11
C ALA A 259 22.72 30.79 -17.52
N GLN A 260 21.94 30.18 -18.42
CA GLN A 260 20.94 30.86 -19.26
C GLN A 260 20.05 29.85 -20.03
N SER A 261 18.79 30.21 -20.27
CA SER A 261 17.92 29.58 -21.27
C SER A 261 17.14 30.66 -22.02
N GLY A 262 17.52 30.94 -23.27
CA GLY A 262 16.91 31.98 -24.10
C GLY A 262 15.81 31.45 -25.03
N ASN A 263 14.76 32.24 -25.21
CA ASN A 263 13.78 32.22 -26.29
C ASN A 263 13.05 30.89 -26.59
N SER A 264 11.97 30.64 -25.83
CA SER A 264 10.75 30.06 -26.41
C SER A 264 9.85 31.21 -26.90
N ASN A 265 9.59 31.29 -28.21
CA ASN A 265 8.64 32.27 -28.74
C ASN A 265 7.20 31.84 -28.42
N HIS A 266 6.46 32.67 -27.69
CA HIS A 266 4.99 32.66 -27.67
C HIS A 266 4.50 34.11 -27.62
N ALA A 267 3.54 34.46 -28.47
CA ALA A 267 3.02 35.82 -28.57
C ALA A 267 1.83 36.07 -27.61
N ASP A 268 1.68 37.34 -27.22
CA ASP A 268 0.47 38.15 -26.99
C ASP A 268 -0.88 37.42 -26.80
N ASP A 269 -1.77 37.76 -25.84
CA ASP A 269 -1.79 38.69 -24.68
C ASP A 269 -3.02 38.23 -23.79
N SER A 270 -3.58 38.84 -22.72
CA SER A 270 -3.59 40.19 -22.16
C SER A 270 -3.92 40.26 -20.65
N HIS A 271 -3.55 41.41 -20.08
CA HIS A 271 -4.26 42.15 -19.00
C HIS A 271 -4.31 41.61 -17.55
N LEU A 272 -3.51 42.31 -16.71
CA LEU A 272 -3.72 42.62 -15.28
C LEU A 272 -3.65 41.46 -14.25
N GLY A 273 -2.71 41.46 -13.29
CA GLY A 273 -1.64 42.43 -13.05
C GLY A 273 -0.74 42.07 -11.86
N ASN A 274 0.38 42.78 -11.72
CA ASN A 274 1.39 42.63 -10.65
C ASN A 274 1.55 44.02 -9.97
N PRO A 275 1.76 44.12 -8.65
CA PRO A 275 3.03 43.77 -7.98
C PRO A 275 2.83 42.97 -6.67
N GLY A 276 3.83 42.50 -5.93
CA GLY A 276 5.30 42.63 -6.02
C GLY A 276 5.91 42.97 -4.64
N GLY A 277 6.94 42.22 -4.21
CA GLY A 277 7.41 42.19 -2.82
C GLY A 277 6.65 41.16 -1.97
N ASN A 278 7.18 40.61 -0.88
CA ASN A 278 8.30 41.06 -0.04
C ASN A 278 8.98 39.85 0.65
N TYR A 279 10.31 39.85 0.83
CA TYR A 279 10.98 38.97 1.80
C TYR A 279 10.79 39.55 3.23
N GLY A 280 9.55 39.58 3.68
CA GLY A 280 9.18 40.14 4.96
C GLY A 280 9.51 39.18 6.11
N THR A 281 10.14 39.71 7.16
CA THR A 281 10.19 39.07 8.48
C THR A 281 8.81 39.11 9.13
N GLY A 282 7.87 38.35 8.58
CA GLY A 282 6.61 38.06 9.25
C GLY A 282 6.89 37.16 10.44
N GLU A 283 6.45 37.56 11.63
CA GLU A 283 6.47 36.67 12.79
C GLU A 283 5.53 35.50 12.52
N LEU A 284 6.09 34.36 12.09
CA LEU A 284 5.47 33.06 12.26
C LEU A 284 5.17 32.91 13.76
N GLY A 285 3.93 33.23 14.14
CA GLY A 285 3.46 33.16 15.51
C GLY A 285 3.50 31.75 16.07
N GLU A 286 3.14 31.58 17.34
CA GLU A 286 3.32 30.31 18.05
C GLU A 286 2.65 29.12 17.32
N ALA A 287 3.28 27.95 17.47
CA ALA A 287 2.75 26.68 16.98
C ALA A 287 1.50 26.30 17.77
N SER A 288 0.50 25.70 17.12
CA SER A 288 -0.66 25.17 17.84
C SER A 288 -0.23 24.13 18.87
N GLU A 289 -0.76 24.22 20.10
CA GLU A 289 -0.54 23.25 21.18
C GLU A 289 -0.85 21.81 20.73
N LYS A 290 -1.94 21.62 19.97
CA LYS A 290 -2.26 20.35 19.27
C LYS A 290 -1.10 19.88 18.40
N ASN A 291 -0.50 20.75 17.59
CA ASN A 291 0.54 20.39 16.62
C ASN A 291 1.88 20.08 17.32
N LEU A 292 2.19 20.78 18.42
CA LEU A 292 3.33 20.46 19.28
C LEU A 292 3.19 19.07 19.92
N ILE A 293 1.99 18.73 20.42
CA ILE A 293 1.68 17.40 20.97
C ILE A 293 1.71 16.33 19.88
N ALA A 294 1.10 16.59 18.72
CA ALA A 294 1.11 15.66 17.58
C ALA A 294 2.53 15.33 17.13
N PHE A 295 3.43 16.32 17.11
CA PHE A 295 4.84 16.11 16.78
C PHE A 295 5.55 15.20 17.78
N ASP A 296 5.33 15.35 19.08
CA ASP A 296 5.89 14.42 20.09
C ASP A 296 5.38 12.98 19.90
N LEU A 297 4.09 12.82 19.59
CA LEU A 297 3.50 11.51 19.27
C LEU A 297 4.04 10.92 17.95
N PHE A 298 4.45 11.76 16.99
CA PHE A 298 5.16 11.31 15.78
C PHE A 298 6.65 11.03 16.02
N VAL A 299 7.33 11.71 16.97
CA VAL A 299 8.67 11.33 17.46
C VAL A 299 8.63 9.92 18.06
N GLN A 300 7.64 9.62 18.91
CA GLN A 300 7.39 8.27 19.42
C GLN A 300 7.09 7.28 18.29
N SER A 301 6.19 7.62 17.36
CA SER A 301 5.81 6.75 16.24
C SER A 301 6.96 6.48 15.25
N ALA A 302 7.93 7.38 15.14
CA ALA A 302 9.15 7.22 14.36
C ALA A 302 10.25 6.40 15.08
N GLY A 303 10.00 5.93 16.32
CA GLY A 303 10.98 5.19 17.12
C GLY A 303 12.09 6.07 17.72
N LEU A 304 11.89 7.39 17.79
CA LEU A 304 12.86 8.38 18.27
C LEU A 304 12.61 8.80 19.73
N GLU A 305 11.77 8.08 20.46
CA GLU A 305 11.48 8.37 21.87
C GLU A 305 12.77 8.31 22.72
N GLY A 306 12.97 9.35 23.54
CA GLY A 306 14.18 9.51 24.35
C GLY A 306 15.45 9.91 23.59
N MET A 307 15.41 10.03 22.25
CA MET A 307 16.55 10.51 21.46
C MET A 307 16.59 12.05 21.40
N ALA A 308 17.80 12.61 21.43
CA ALA A 308 18.01 14.03 21.21
C ALA A 308 17.88 14.38 19.71
N ILE A 309 16.65 14.56 19.24
CA ILE A 309 16.33 14.76 17.81
C ILE A 309 17.06 15.95 17.17
N ASP A 310 17.34 17.02 17.91
CA ASP A 310 18.04 18.23 17.43
C ASP A 310 19.58 18.11 17.43
N THR A 311 20.13 16.89 17.39
CA THR A 311 21.59 16.68 17.43
C THR A 311 22.21 16.83 16.04
N VAL A 312 23.34 17.56 15.98
CA VAL A 312 24.17 17.71 14.78
C VAL A 312 24.60 16.32 14.27
N GLY A 313 24.28 16.01 13.02
CA GLY A 313 24.56 14.72 12.38
C GLY A 313 23.38 13.73 12.34
N SER A 314 22.33 13.91 13.14
CA SER A 314 21.11 13.08 13.08
C SER A 314 19.83 13.86 12.73
N ARG A 315 19.76 15.13 13.11
CA ARG A 315 18.57 16.01 12.99
C ARG A 315 17.85 16.03 11.63
N HIS A 316 18.58 16.01 10.51
CA HIS A 316 17.99 15.90 9.16
C HIS A 316 17.19 14.59 9.02
N SER A 317 17.82 13.45 9.35
CA SER A 317 17.18 12.13 9.31
C SER A 317 16.06 12.00 10.34
N SER A 318 16.20 12.61 11.52
CA SER A 318 15.14 12.65 12.55
C SER A 318 13.91 13.40 12.06
N LEU A 319 14.07 14.62 11.51
CA LEU A 319 12.93 15.38 10.98
C LEU A 319 12.28 14.69 9.77
N LEU A 320 13.08 14.13 8.87
CA LEU A 320 12.59 13.34 7.74
C LEU A 320 11.76 12.13 8.22
N ALA A 321 12.25 11.39 9.22
CA ALA A 321 11.51 10.25 9.78
C ALA A 321 10.19 10.67 10.44
N ILE A 322 10.15 11.80 11.14
CA ILE A 322 8.93 12.35 11.77
C ILE A 322 7.90 12.78 10.69
N MET A 323 8.36 13.39 9.59
CA MET A 323 7.49 13.70 8.45
C MET A 323 6.98 12.43 7.75
N SER A 324 7.85 11.44 7.51
CA SER A 324 7.48 10.15 6.92
C SER A 324 6.54 9.31 7.80
N ALA A 325 6.63 9.42 9.13
CA ALA A 325 5.68 8.81 10.07
C ALA A 325 4.28 9.47 10.00
N GLY A 326 4.18 10.66 9.40
CA GLY A 326 2.92 11.33 9.08
C GLY A 326 2.70 12.68 9.75
N ALA A 327 3.70 13.31 10.36
CA ALA A 327 3.53 14.66 10.91
C ALA A 327 3.05 15.68 9.86
N SER A 328 3.57 15.58 8.62
CA SER A 328 3.16 16.41 7.50
C SER A 328 1.75 16.12 6.94
N ARG A 329 1.06 15.11 7.49
CA ARG A 329 -0.35 14.81 7.18
C ARG A 329 -1.35 15.45 8.13
N VAL A 330 -0.92 15.96 9.29
CA VAL A 330 -1.82 16.51 10.33
C VAL A 330 -1.72 18.02 10.52
N MET A 331 -0.67 18.65 9.99
CA MET A 331 -0.41 20.09 10.07
C MET A 331 0.13 20.61 8.73
N SER A 332 -0.09 21.90 8.44
CA SER A 332 0.41 22.54 7.22
C SER A 332 1.91 22.78 7.26
N GLU A 333 2.51 23.17 6.15
CA GLU A 333 3.95 23.45 6.04
C GLU A 333 4.37 24.55 7.03
N GLU A 334 3.56 25.61 7.13
CA GLU A 334 3.79 26.75 8.02
C GLU A 334 3.65 26.36 9.50
N GLU A 335 2.71 25.47 9.84
CA GLU A 335 2.60 24.94 11.20
C GLU A 335 3.78 24.01 11.54
N LEU A 336 4.24 23.18 10.61
CA LEU A 336 5.42 22.35 10.84
C LEU A 336 6.68 23.22 11.03
N MET A 337 6.86 24.29 10.24
CA MET A 337 7.96 25.25 10.43
C MET A 337 7.97 25.86 11.85
N LYS A 338 6.80 26.24 12.39
CA LYS A 338 6.68 26.73 13.77
C LYS A 338 7.00 25.64 14.81
N VAL A 339 6.47 24.43 14.62
CA VAL A 339 6.71 23.29 15.51
C VAL A 339 8.19 22.94 15.55
N VAL A 340 8.85 22.88 14.39
CA VAL A 340 10.29 22.59 14.26
C VAL A 340 11.14 23.70 14.89
N ARG A 341 10.76 24.97 14.79
CA ARG A 341 11.40 26.06 15.55
C ARG A 341 11.40 25.81 17.06
N THR A 342 10.30 25.27 17.61
CA THR A 342 10.17 25.00 19.05
C THR A 342 10.82 23.68 19.48
N LYS A 343 10.74 22.64 18.64
CA LYS A 343 11.17 21.27 18.97
C LYS A 343 12.60 20.94 18.51
N MET A 344 13.12 21.66 17.53
CA MET A 344 14.46 21.49 16.94
C MET A 344 15.12 22.86 16.66
N PRO A 345 15.27 23.73 17.68
CA PRO A 345 15.73 25.11 17.51
C PRO A 345 17.14 25.27 16.93
N SER A 346 18.02 24.26 17.04
CA SER A 346 19.34 24.29 16.36
C SER A 346 19.19 24.05 14.86
N TYR A 347 18.42 23.04 14.47
CA TYR A 347 18.25 22.69 13.06
C TYR A 347 17.42 23.74 12.32
N TYR A 348 16.42 24.32 12.98
CA TYR A 348 15.58 25.39 12.41
C TYR A 348 16.39 26.63 11.96
N GLN A 349 17.57 26.88 12.51
CA GLN A 349 18.42 28.00 12.08
C GLN A 349 19.12 27.76 10.72
N GLU A 350 19.03 26.53 10.18
CA GLU A 350 19.78 26.13 8.99
C GLU A 350 18.89 26.15 7.72
N PRO A 351 19.42 26.58 6.55
CA PRO A 351 18.69 26.55 5.29
C PRO A 351 18.26 25.14 4.87
N ASP A 352 19.05 24.12 5.21
CA ASP A 352 18.76 22.70 4.93
C ASP A 352 17.45 22.23 5.58
N CYS A 353 17.18 22.64 6.82
CA CYS A 353 15.93 22.32 7.51
C CYS A 353 14.71 22.90 6.79
N HIS A 354 14.81 24.14 6.32
CA HIS A 354 13.74 24.81 5.58
C HIS A 354 13.51 24.14 4.21
N GLN A 355 14.59 23.87 3.47
CA GLN A 355 14.52 23.21 2.17
C GLN A 355 13.96 21.78 2.30
N LEU A 356 14.37 21.02 3.31
CA LEU A 356 13.88 19.67 3.58
C LEU A 356 12.35 19.64 3.79
N ILE A 357 11.81 20.57 4.58
CA ILE A 357 10.35 20.68 4.80
C ILE A 357 9.64 21.00 3.49
N HIS A 358 10.06 22.06 2.79
CA HIS A 358 9.44 22.50 1.53
C HIS A 358 9.48 21.40 0.45
N ASP A 359 10.64 20.75 0.26
CA ASP A 359 10.81 19.65 -0.70
C ASP A 359 9.95 18.42 -0.34
N PHE A 360 9.68 18.19 0.95
CA PHE A 360 8.79 17.12 1.39
C PHE A 360 7.33 17.46 1.08
N TYR A 361 6.86 18.66 1.40
CA TYR A 361 5.49 19.09 1.10
C TYR A 361 5.23 19.13 -0.41
N ALA A 362 6.14 19.71 -1.20
CA ALA A 362 6.05 19.76 -2.66
C ALA A 362 5.95 18.37 -3.34
N LYS A 363 6.46 17.30 -2.69
CA LYS A 363 6.42 15.92 -3.21
C LYS A 363 5.30 15.06 -2.61
N TYR A 364 4.88 15.34 -1.37
CA TYR A 364 4.03 14.42 -0.59
C TYR A 364 2.76 15.01 0.05
N ALA A 365 2.55 16.34 0.01
CA ALA A 365 1.37 17.01 0.61
C ALA A 365 0.05 16.85 -0.19
N ASP A 366 -0.18 15.68 -0.78
CA ASP A 366 -1.42 15.33 -1.47
C ASP A 366 -2.54 15.05 -0.45
N ASN A 367 -3.19 16.14 -0.02
CA ASN A 367 -4.29 16.11 0.94
C ASN A 367 -5.53 15.33 0.45
N CYS A 368 -5.61 14.97 -0.84
CA CYS A 368 -6.69 14.14 -1.38
C CYS A 368 -6.50 12.64 -1.10
N LYS A 369 -5.28 12.20 -0.74
CA LYS A 369 -5.06 10.83 -0.23
C LYS A 369 -5.66 10.68 1.19
N PRO A 370 -6.33 9.56 1.51
CA PRO A 370 -6.79 9.30 2.88
C PRO A 370 -5.59 9.13 3.84
N MET A 371 -5.76 9.56 5.09
CA MET A 371 -4.78 9.35 6.14
C MET A 371 -4.72 7.86 6.54
N SER A 372 -3.55 7.38 6.98
CA SER A 372 -3.45 6.03 7.55
C SER A 372 -4.18 5.95 8.90
N ARG A 373 -4.65 4.75 9.27
CA ARG A 373 -5.33 4.51 10.55
C ARG A 373 -4.52 5.00 11.76
N ASP A 374 -3.21 4.86 11.69
CA ASP A 374 -2.30 5.16 12.80
C ASP A 374 -1.98 6.68 12.84
N VAL A 375 -1.90 7.37 11.69
CA VAL A 375 -1.92 8.85 11.62
C VAL A 375 -3.24 9.42 12.18
N ILE A 376 -4.38 8.80 11.85
CA ILE A 376 -5.69 9.19 12.41
C ILE A 376 -5.70 9.02 13.93
N ARG A 377 -5.15 7.91 14.46
CA ARG A 377 -5.04 7.68 15.91
C ARG A 377 -4.16 8.74 16.59
N VAL A 378 -3.00 9.07 16.01
CA VAL A 378 -2.10 10.10 16.55
C VAL A 378 -2.78 11.48 16.54
N ASN A 379 -3.45 11.87 15.45
CA ASN A 379 -4.18 13.14 15.37
C ASN A 379 -5.29 13.22 16.43
N ALA A 380 -6.10 12.18 16.58
CA ALA A 380 -7.18 12.13 17.56
C ALA A 380 -6.67 12.12 19.01
N LEU A 381 -5.51 11.50 19.26
CA LEU A 381 -4.86 11.54 20.58
C LEU A 381 -4.31 12.94 20.90
N ALA A 382 -3.70 13.62 19.92
CA ALA A 382 -3.24 15.00 20.08
C ALA A 382 -4.40 15.98 20.34
N GLU A 383 -5.52 15.82 19.62
CA GLU A 383 -6.75 16.58 19.84
C GLU A 383 -7.30 16.36 21.26
N LYS A 384 -7.37 15.09 21.72
CA LYS A 384 -7.81 14.76 23.07
C LYS A 384 -6.91 15.36 24.15
N GLN A 385 -5.58 15.30 23.98
CA GLN A 385 -4.64 15.84 24.96
C GLN A 385 -4.68 17.38 25.02
N ALA A 386 -4.75 18.06 23.87
CA ALA A 386 -4.91 19.52 23.82
C ALA A 386 -6.23 19.97 24.49
N SER A 387 -7.36 19.32 24.18
CA SER A 387 -8.64 19.63 24.84
C SER A 387 -8.62 19.40 26.36
N GLN A 388 -7.87 18.40 26.84
CA GLN A 388 -7.69 18.17 28.28
C GLN A 388 -6.85 19.27 28.96
N GLN A 389 -5.83 19.80 28.28
CA GLN A 389 -5.01 20.89 28.79
C GLN A 389 -5.82 22.20 28.88
N VAL A 390 -6.56 22.57 27.84
CA VAL A 390 -7.46 23.74 27.84
C VAL A 390 -8.49 23.69 28.97
N ASN A 391 -9.18 22.55 29.16
CA ASN A 391 -10.14 22.38 30.26
C ASN A 391 -9.49 22.54 31.65
N SER A 392 -8.23 22.10 31.80
CA SER A 392 -7.47 22.25 33.06
C SER A 392 -7.04 23.69 33.37
N LEU A 393 -6.99 24.55 32.35
CA LEU A 393 -6.67 25.97 32.46
C LEU A 393 -7.92 26.81 32.80
N GLN A 394 -9.07 26.53 32.15
CA GLN A 394 -10.34 27.20 32.47
C GLN A 394 -10.74 26.98 33.95
N LEU A 395 -10.60 25.76 34.46
CA LEU A 395 -10.79 25.40 35.88
C LEU A 395 -9.86 26.11 36.89
N LYS A 396 -8.82 26.83 36.43
CA LYS A 396 -7.98 27.71 37.25
C LYS A 396 -8.33 29.19 37.12
N VAL A 397 -8.86 29.62 35.97
CA VAL A 397 -9.28 31.02 35.73
C VAL A 397 -10.60 31.32 36.44
N GLU A 398 -11.58 30.41 36.40
CA GLU A 398 -12.93 30.57 37.01
C GLU A 398 -12.94 30.59 38.57
N ARG A 399 -11.78 30.81 39.21
CA ARG A 399 -11.66 31.09 40.65
C ARG A 399 -11.31 32.55 40.95
N ALA A 400 -11.19 33.40 39.94
CA ALA A 400 -11.09 34.86 40.07
C ALA A 400 -12.11 35.53 39.15
N ASP A 401 -12.93 36.41 39.74
CA ASP A 401 -14.11 37.08 39.16
C ASP A 401 -15.22 36.13 38.64
N GLY A 402 -16.48 36.58 38.70
CA GLY A 402 -17.63 35.68 38.61
C GLY A 402 -18.86 36.26 37.92
N ASN A 403 -19.89 35.40 37.80
CA ASN A 403 -21.21 35.68 37.23
C ASN A 403 -21.23 36.21 35.78
N HIS A 404 -21.05 35.29 34.82
CA HIS A 404 -21.98 35.26 33.68
C HIS A 404 -22.32 33.83 33.23
N THR A 405 -23.61 33.54 33.11
CA THR A 405 -24.10 32.31 32.48
C THR A 405 -24.06 32.44 30.96
N VAL A 406 -23.32 31.57 30.27
CA VAL A 406 -23.40 31.38 28.81
C VAL A 406 -23.57 29.90 28.53
N GLN A 407 -24.48 29.54 27.64
CA GLN A 407 -24.70 28.13 27.26
C GLN A 407 -23.51 27.63 26.43
N SER A 408 -22.70 26.74 27.00
CA SER A 408 -21.91 25.80 26.21
C SER A 408 -22.57 24.42 26.23
N SER A 409 -22.63 23.76 25.09
CA SER A 409 -23.16 22.39 24.98
C SER A 409 -22.18 21.42 25.61
N MET A 410 -22.56 20.84 26.76
CA MET A 410 -21.80 19.77 27.40
C MET A 410 -21.70 18.54 26.49
N PHE A 411 -20.61 18.44 25.73
CA PHE A 411 -20.13 17.14 25.24
C PHE A 411 -19.16 16.57 26.28
N GLN A 412 -19.72 16.10 27.40
CA GLN A 412 -18.96 15.40 28.42
C GLN A 412 -18.49 14.05 27.86
N VAL A 413 -17.23 14.00 27.41
CA VAL A 413 -16.54 12.72 27.17
C VAL A 413 -16.14 12.13 28.52
N GLN A 414 -17.13 11.67 29.27
CA GLN A 414 -16.90 10.80 30.42
C GLN A 414 -16.37 9.46 29.91
N SER A 415 -15.21 9.06 30.40
CA SER A 415 -14.66 7.73 30.20
C SER A 415 -15.18 6.80 31.29
N THR A 416 -16.40 6.33 31.10
CA THR A 416 -17.00 5.20 31.82
C THR A 416 -17.27 4.07 30.83
N GLU A 417 -17.25 2.82 31.31
CA GLU A 417 -17.77 1.68 30.56
C GLU A 417 -19.30 1.71 30.66
N GLU A 418 -19.93 2.51 29.81
CA GLU A 418 -21.39 2.69 29.79
C GLU A 418 -22.02 2.22 28.48
N ASP A 419 -23.20 1.62 28.61
CA ASP A 419 -23.96 1.04 27.51
C ASP A 419 -24.29 2.06 26.42
N TYR A 420 -24.18 1.61 25.18
CA TYR A 420 -24.94 2.20 24.08
C TYR A 420 -26.43 2.14 24.45
N PRO A 421 -27.24 3.19 24.22
CA PRO A 421 -28.65 3.16 24.56
C PRO A 421 -29.36 1.99 23.87
N ASP A 422 -30.35 1.40 24.56
CA ASP A 422 -31.16 0.27 24.07
C ASP A 422 -31.51 0.42 22.58
N PRO A 423 -31.35 -0.63 21.76
CA PRO A 423 -31.58 -0.53 20.33
C PRO A 423 -33.01 -0.03 20.05
N PRO A 424 -33.18 0.94 19.13
CA PRO A 424 -34.48 1.55 18.88
C PRO A 424 -35.49 0.48 18.44
N ALA A 425 -36.72 0.60 18.93
CA ALA A 425 -37.80 -0.31 18.55
C ALA A 425 -38.01 -0.34 17.03
N MET A 426 -38.29 -1.53 16.48
CA MET A 426 -38.47 -1.71 15.05
C MET A 426 -39.57 -0.79 14.50
N PRO A 427 -39.35 -0.09 13.36
CA PRO A 427 -40.36 0.81 12.81
C PRO A 427 -41.68 0.11 12.50
N GLU A 428 -42.79 0.61 13.08
CA GLU A 428 -44.16 0.06 12.88
C GLU A 428 -44.59 0.00 11.40
N LYS A 429 -43.98 0.82 10.54
CA LYS A 429 -44.29 0.94 9.11
C LYS A 429 -43.08 0.53 8.28
N LEU A 430 -43.06 -0.74 7.90
CA LEU A 430 -42.04 -1.32 7.03
C LEU A 430 -42.45 -1.25 5.55
N PRO A 431 -41.50 -1.36 4.61
CA PRO A 431 -41.83 -1.62 3.21
C PRO A 431 -42.54 -2.96 3.09
N LYS A 432 -43.65 -3.01 2.33
CA LYS A 432 -44.54 -4.20 2.20
C LYS A 432 -43.82 -5.53 1.90
N LEU A 433 -42.68 -5.48 1.20
CA LEU A 433 -41.86 -6.67 0.94
C LEU A 433 -41.16 -7.20 2.20
N VAL A 434 -40.60 -6.31 3.02
CA VAL A 434 -39.97 -6.66 4.30
C VAL A 434 -41.03 -7.15 5.29
N GLU A 435 -42.14 -6.42 5.39
CA GLU A 435 -43.32 -6.78 6.19
C GLU A 435 -43.82 -8.21 5.85
N LEU A 436 -44.02 -8.50 4.56
CA LEU A 436 -44.44 -9.83 4.10
C LEU A 436 -43.42 -10.93 4.47
N LEU A 437 -42.12 -10.66 4.32
CA LEU A 437 -41.07 -11.65 4.59
C LEU A 437 -40.89 -11.93 6.09
N ILE A 438 -41.02 -10.93 6.97
CA ILE A 438 -40.99 -11.14 8.42
C ILE A 438 -42.32 -11.60 9.02
N SER A 439 -43.43 -11.54 8.29
CA SER A 439 -44.79 -11.86 8.78
C SER A 439 -44.94 -13.24 9.42
N ARG A 440 -44.10 -14.22 9.05
CA ARG A 440 -44.07 -15.59 9.60
C ARG A 440 -42.83 -15.88 10.44
N THR A 441 -41.99 -14.88 10.70
CA THR A 441 -40.77 -15.00 11.50
C THR A 441 -41.12 -14.73 12.98
N PRO A 442 -40.68 -15.57 13.94
CA PRO A 442 -40.87 -15.32 15.37
C PRO A 442 -40.21 -14.00 15.80
N GLU A 443 -40.83 -13.27 16.74
CA GLU A 443 -40.48 -11.88 17.07
C GLU A 443 -38.98 -11.63 17.26
N ILE A 444 -38.31 -12.48 18.06
CA ILE A 444 -36.88 -12.42 18.36
C ILE A 444 -35.96 -12.49 17.12
N TYR A 445 -36.39 -13.10 16.02
CA TYR A 445 -35.61 -13.21 14.79
C TYR A 445 -36.02 -12.19 13.72
N LYS A 446 -37.13 -11.45 13.90
CA LYS A 446 -37.57 -10.46 12.91
C LYS A 446 -36.54 -9.36 12.66
N PRO A 447 -35.83 -8.78 13.65
CA PRO A 447 -34.77 -7.80 13.40
C PRO A 447 -33.65 -8.37 12.51
N ALA A 448 -33.18 -9.58 12.81
CA ALA A 448 -32.10 -10.24 12.06
C ALA A 448 -32.51 -10.56 10.60
N VAL A 449 -33.72 -11.08 10.40
CA VAL A 449 -34.26 -11.34 9.05
C VAL A 449 -34.51 -10.04 8.29
N ALA A 450 -35.04 -9.00 8.95
CA ALA A 450 -35.23 -7.68 8.34
C ALA A 450 -33.91 -7.03 7.93
N HIS A 451 -32.87 -7.10 8.76
CA HIS A 451 -31.52 -6.64 8.42
C HIS A 451 -30.92 -7.38 7.22
N ALA A 452 -31.04 -8.72 7.17
CA ALA A 452 -30.52 -9.52 6.07
C ALA A 452 -31.15 -9.17 4.71
N ILE A 453 -32.39 -8.65 4.71
CA ILE A 453 -33.12 -8.20 3.51
C ILE A 453 -32.90 -6.70 3.24
N PHE A 454 -32.81 -5.90 4.29
CA PHE A 454 -32.65 -4.44 4.22
C PHE A 454 -31.57 -3.96 5.21
N PRO A 455 -30.29 -3.97 4.78
CA PRO A 455 -29.14 -3.69 5.66
C PRO A 455 -29.18 -2.39 6.49
N PRO A 456 -29.81 -1.27 6.07
CA PRO A 456 -29.94 -0.08 6.90
C PRO A 456 -30.61 -0.29 8.27
N LEU A 457 -31.33 -1.40 8.48
CA LEU A 457 -31.87 -1.76 9.80
C LEU A 457 -30.81 -2.34 10.77
N ALA A 458 -29.54 -2.47 10.38
CA ALA A 458 -28.45 -2.96 11.23
C ALA A 458 -28.35 -2.27 12.60
N THR A 459 -28.73 -0.99 12.69
CA THR A 459 -28.73 -0.20 13.94
C THR A 459 -29.70 -0.70 15.01
N HIS A 460 -30.56 -1.68 14.68
CA HIS A 460 -31.53 -2.30 15.58
C HIS A 460 -31.06 -3.70 16.06
N LEU A 461 -29.78 -4.04 15.85
CA LEU A 461 -29.15 -5.30 16.26
C LEU A 461 -28.08 -5.15 17.36
N TRP A 462 -27.94 -3.95 17.96
CA TRP A 462 -26.98 -3.74 19.05
C TRP A 462 -27.27 -4.68 20.24
N GLN A 463 -26.25 -5.39 20.75
CA GLN A 463 -26.37 -6.40 21.82
C GLN A 463 -27.46 -7.48 21.59
N THR A 464 -27.98 -7.61 20.36
CA THR A 464 -29.25 -8.32 20.08
C THR A 464 -29.00 -9.82 19.89
N SER A 465 -28.64 -10.50 20.98
CA SER A 465 -28.26 -11.92 20.89
C SER A 465 -29.46 -12.82 20.53
N PHE A 466 -29.32 -13.64 19.50
CA PHE A 466 -30.32 -14.58 19.02
C PHE A 466 -29.78 -16.02 19.02
N ARG A 467 -30.65 -16.99 19.31
CA ARG A 467 -30.26 -18.41 19.39
C ARG A 467 -30.50 -19.11 18.05
N TYR A 468 -29.46 -19.67 17.46
CA TYR A 468 -29.55 -20.33 16.16
C TYR A 468 -29.96 -21.81 16.28
N ILE A 469 -30.16 -22.49 15.15
CA ILE A 469 -30.74 -23.86 15.11
C ILE A 469 -29.83 -24.96 15.68
N ASP A 470 -28.56 -24.66 15.90
CA ASP A 470 -27.55 -25.45 16.62
C ASP A 470 -27.54 -25.17 18.13
N ASN A 471 -28.49 -24.37 18.62
CA ASN A 471 -28.62 -23.87 19.99
C ASN A 471 -27.54 -22.86 20.42
N VAL A 472 -26.63 -22.46 19.54
CA VAL A 472 -25.58 -21.44 19.80
C VAL A 472 -26.21 -20.05 19.84
N VAL A 473 -25.63 -19.15 20.65
CA VAL A 473 -26.04 -17.74 20.73
C VAL A 473 -25.11 -16.92 19.84
N HIS A 474 -25.71 -16.14 18.93
CA HIS A 474 -25.02 -15.20 18.04
C HIS A 474 -25.48 -13.79 18.35
N GLU A 475 -24.59 -12.82 18.18
CA GLU A 475 -24.86 -11.37 18.15
C GLU A 475 -24.89 -10.89 16.69
#